data_AF-A0A421J978-F1
#
_entry.id   AF-A0A421J978-F1
#
_cell.length_a   1.000
_cell.length_b   1.000
_cell.length_c   1.000
_cell.angle_alpha   90.00
_cell.angle_beta   90.00
_cell.angle_gamma   90.00
#
_symmetry.space_group_name_H-M   'P 1'
#
loop_
_entity.id
_entity.type
_entity.pdbx_description
1 polymer ?
#
loop_
_entity_poly.entity_id
_entity_poly.type
_entity_poly.pdbx_seq_one_letter_code
_entity_poly.pdbx_strand_id
1 'polypeptide(L)'
;MSVQHLSSINNAFISTVDHLPTDIIRSLWLVQSCNIEINKLEEELKAKDNMSASEFTVLKMQLNRLYAEATSEAQALYNQLVTHKITLKDELQQLQSVSKNRNTSTIHPDKLKQQLEEHYKQHPLASFEKQPKAPIKLVLKVSKKKPTKKKEKLAPYVPPPPIEDPVDTTLYCFCKQPSSGDMIGCDNETSCPNGDWFHYKCVGIMNRVQALPYTTGKKPWYCSEYCRHQVARRRRRR
;
A
#
# COMPACT_ATOMS: atom_id res chain seq x y z
N MET A 1 10.60 22.14 9.10
CA MET A 1 9.49 21.44 8.40
C MET A 1 9.99 20.41 7.36
N SER A 2 10.99 19.56 7.64
CA SER A 2 11.85 19.02 6.55
C SER A 2 11.88 17.50 6.31
N VAL A 3 11.07 16.66 6.97
CA VAL A 3 11.15 15.19 6.76
C VAL A 3 9.81 14.58 6.33
N GLN A 4 8.70 15.00 6.93
CA GLN A 4 7.37 14.49 6.57
C GLN A 4 6.98 14.85 5.13
N HIS A 5 7.29 16.08 4.68
CA HIS A 5 7.02 16.55 3.32
C HIS A 5 7.76 15.72 2.26
N LEU A 6 9.02 15.32 2.53
CA LEU A 6 9.82 14.54 1.59
C LEU A 6 9.32 13.09 1.46
N SER A 7 8.89 12.48 2.57
CA SER A 7 8.25 11.16 2.52
C SER A 7 6.90 11.21 1.80
N SER A 8 6.16 12.30 1.96
CA SER A 8 4.88 12.51 1.28
C SER A 8 5.05 12.64 -0.23
N ILE A 9 6.09 13.34 -0.68
CA ILE A 9 6.42 13.48 -2.12
C ILE A 9 6.81 12.12 -2.71
N ASN A 10 7.73 11.38 -2.08
CA ASN A 10 8.19 10.09 -2.60
C ASN A 10 7.06 9.04 -2.67
N ASN A 11 6.15 9.04 -1.68
CA ASN A 11 5.02 8.10 -1.66
C ASN A 11 3.95 8.47 -2.69
N ALA A 12 3.73 9.77 -2.97
CA ALA A 12 2.79 10.21 -3.99
C ALA A 12 3.25 9.78 -5.40
N PHE A 13 4.53 9.99 -5.73
CA PHE A 13 5.09 9.63 -7.03
C PHE A 13 4.95 8.13 -7.33
N ILE A 14 5.40 7.28 -6.40
CA ILE A 14 5.39 5.83 -6.58
C ILE A 14 3.96 5.34 -6.80
N SER A 15 2.99 5.87 -6.05
CA SER A 15 1.57 5.53 -6.23
C SER A 15 1.05 5.88 -7.64
N THR A 16 1.47 7.03 -8.18
CA THR A 16 1.01 7.50 -9.50
C THR A 16 1.65 6.77 -10.68
N VAL A 17 2.87 6.25 -10.55
CA VAL A 17 3.61 5.64 -11.68
C VAL A 17 3.55 4.10 -11.67
N ASP A 18 3.15 3.47 -10.56
CA ASP A 18 3.10 2.01 -10.43
C ASP A 18 2.23 1.32 -11.49
N HIS A 19 1.13 1.98 -11.87
CA HIS A 19 0.15 1.44 -12.82
C HIS A 19 0.41 1.85 -14.27
N LEU A 20 1.25 2.86 -14.48
CA LEU A 20 1.45 3.50 -15.79
C LEU A 20 1.86 2.52 -16.91
N PRO A 21 2.79 1.57 -16.71
CA PRO A 21 3.12 0.61 -17.76
C PRO A 21 1.94 -0.27 -18.16
N THR A 22 1.11 -0.67 -17.19
CA THR A 22 -0.07 -1.52 -17.44
C THR A 22 -1.15 -0.74 -18.18
N ASP A 23 -1.35 0.53 -17.81
CA ASP A 23 -2.32 1.42 -18.46
C ASP A 23 -1.92 1.71 -19.90
N ILE A 24 -0.64 2.01 -20.16
CA ILE A 24 -0.12 2.19 -21.53
C ILE A 24 -0.38 0.94 -22.37
N ILE A 25 -0.04 -0.24 -21.86
CA ILE A 25 -0.25 -1.50 -22.58
C ILE A 25 -1.74 -1.68 -22.89
N ARG A 26 -2.62 -1.44 -21.91
CA ARG A 26 -4.07 -1.58 -22.09
C ARG A 26 -4.60 -0.65 -23.17
N SER A 27 -4.23 0.63 -23.13
CA SER A 27 -4.64 1.63 -24.12
C SER A 27 -4.12 1.29 -25.52
N LEU A 28 -2.86 0.85 -25.65
CA LEU A 28 -2.30 0.43 -26.93
C LEU A 28 -3.01 -0.80 -27.50
N TRP A 29 -3.36 -1.77 -26.65
CA TRP A 29 -4.14 -2.95 -27.07
C TRP A 29 -5.55 -2.58 -27.54
N LEU A 30 -6.20 -1.62 -26.86
CA LEU A 30 -7.51 -1.14 -27.28
C LEU A 30 -7.42 -0.47 -28.65
N VAL A 31 -6.48 0.46 -28.83
CA VAL A 31 -6.23 1.14 -30.12
C VAL A 31 -5.93 0.12 -31.23
N GLN A 32 -5.08 -0.88 -30.95
CA GLN A 32 -4.78 -1.93 -31.91
C GLN A 32 -6.03 -2.75 -32.27
N SER A 33 -6.84 -3.10 -31.28
CA SER A 33 -8.08 -3.86 -31.50
C SER A 33 -9.06 -3.07 -32.37
N CYS A 34 -9.25 -1.78 -32.09
CA CYS A 34 -10.04 -0.89 -32.93
C CYS A 34 -9.49 -0.81 -34.36
N ASN A 35 -8.18 -0.67 -34.54
CA ASN A 35 -7.55 -0.60 -35.87
C ASN A 35 -7.73 -1.90 -36.67
N ILE A 36 -7.67 -3.06 -36.02
CA ILE A 36 -7.93 -4.35 -36.68
C ILE A 36 -9.38 -4.42 -37.16
N GLU A 37 -10.34 -4.03 -36.32
CA GLU A 37 -11.76 -4.03 -36.71
C GLU A 37 -12.06 -3.00 -37.81
N ILE A 38 -11.43 -1.82 -37.77
CA ILE A 38 -11.50 -0.82 -38.84
C ILE A 38 -11.06 -1.43 -40.17
N ASN A 39 -9.88 -2.05 -40.22
CA ASN A 39 -9.37 -2.67 -41.44
C ASN A 39 -10.30 -3.75 -41.98
N LYS A 40 -10.91 -4.57 -41.11
CA LYS A 40 -11.90 -5.58 -41.52
C LYS A 40 -13.12 -4.93 -42.17
N LEU A 41 -13.69 -3.91 -41.54
CA LEU A 41 -14.87 -3.22 -42.08
C LEU A 41 -14.55 -2.47 -43.38
N GLU A 42 -13.35 -1.92 -43.52
CA GLU A 42 -12.91 -1.30 -44.78
C GLU A 42 -12.80 -2.33 -45.92
N GLU A 43 -12.23 -3.50 -45.65
CA GLU A 43 -12.15 -4.57 -46.64
C GLU A 43 -13.54 -5.13 -47.00
N GLU A 44 -14.46 -5.26 -46.02
CA GLU A 44 -15.85 -5.60 -46.28
C GLU A 44 -16.56 -4.56 -47.15
N LEU A 45 -16.25 -3.28 -46.95
CA LEU A 45 -16.81 -2.18 -47.75
C LEU A 45 -16.28 -2.21 -49.19
N LYS A 46 -15.01 -2.56 -49.39
CA LYS A 46 -14.41 -2.69 -50.72
C LYS A 46 -14.87 -3.95 -51.46
N ALA A 47 -15.14 -5.04 -50.74
CA ALA A 47 -15.48 -6.33 -51.34
C ALA A 47 -16.94 -6.44 -51.80
N LYS A 48 -17.84 -5.61 -51.27
CA LYS A 48 -19.27 -5.65 -51.62
C LYS A 48 -19.65 -4.56 -52.64
N ASP A 49 -19.59 -4.91 -53.92
CA ASP A 49 -20.01 -4.03 -55.03
C ASP A 49 -21.54 -3.79 -55.10
N ASN A 50 -22.37 -4.67 -54.51
CA ASN A 50 -23.84 -4.59 -54.55
C ASN A 50 -24.45 -4.50 -53.14
N MET A 51 -24.03 -3.52 -52.35
CA MET A 51 -24.58 -3.27 -51.01
C MET A 51 -25.84 -2.41 -51.03
N SER A 52 -26.80 -2.71 -50.14
CA SER A 52 -27.95 -1.82 -49.95
C SER A 52 -27.50 -0.52 -49.27
N ALA A 53 -28.16 0.60 -49.61
CA ALA A 53 -27.84 1.90 -49.04
C ALA A 53 -27.97 1.93 -47.50
N SER A 54 -28.88 1.11 -46.94
CA SER A 54 -29.06 0.98 -45.49
C SER A 54 -27.86 0.28 -44.84
N GLU A 55 -27.42 -0.86 -45.39
CA GLU A 55 -26.25 -1.59 -44.87
C GLU A 55 -24.98 -0.75 -44.96
N PHE A 56 -24.79 0.00 -46.05
CA PHE A 56 -23.67 0.92 -46.22
C PHE A 56 -23.64 2.00 -45.14
N THR A 57 -24.82 2.55 -44.81
CA THR A 57 -24.95 3.57 -43.76
C THR A 57 -24.59 3.01 -42.38
N VAL A 58 -25.04 1.78 -42.06
CA VAL A 58 -24.73 1.12 -40.79
C VAL A 58 -23.24 0.83 -40.66
N LEU A 59 -22.61 0.24 -41.69
CA LEU A 59 -21.18 -0.04 -41.72
C LEU A 59 -20.34 1.23 -41.57
N LYS A 60 -20.73 2.30 -42.26
CA LYS A 60 -20.05 3.61 -42.14
C LYS A 60 -20.21 4.23 -40.76
N MET A 61 -21.37 4.07 -40.10
CA MET A 61 -21.56 4.48 -38.71
C MET A 61 -20.66 3.69 -37.75
N GLN A 62 -20.57 2.38 -37.92
CA GLN A 62 -19.69 1.52 -37.11
C GLN A 62 -18.22 1.90 -37.27
N LEU A 63 -17.79 2.12 -38.50
CA LEU A 63 -16.43 2.57 -38.83
C LEU A 63 -16.10 3.91 -38.17
N ASN A 64 -16.97 4.92 -38.31
CA ASN A 64 -16.81 6.22 -37.66
C ASN A 64 -16.72 6.12 -36.14
N ARG A 65 -17.53 5.23 -35.53
CA ARG A 65 -17.47 4.97 -34.08
C ARG A 65 -16.12 4.41 -33.67
N LEU A 66 -15.60 3.40 -34.40
CA LEU A 66 -14.31 2.80 -34.09
C LEU A 66 -13.16 3.79 -34.26
N TYR A 67 -13.18 4.64 -35.29
CA TYR A 67 -12.20 5.71 -35.45
C TYR A 67 -12.25 6.72 -34.31
N ALA A 68 -13.45 7.12 -33.89
CA ALA A 68 -13.64 8.03 -32.76
C ALA A 68 -13.11 7.41 -31.45
N GLU A 69 -13.38 6.13 -31.22
CA GLU A 69 -12.92 5.38 -30.05
C GLU A 69 -11.39 5.25 -30.02
N ALA A 70 -10.77 4.84 -31.13
CA ALA A 70 -9.31 4.75 -31.25
C ALA A 70 -8.63 6.12 -31.04
N THR A 71 -9.19 7.18 -31.63
CA THR A 71 -8.66 8.54 -31.49
C THR A 71 -8.80 9.05 -30.06
N SER A 72 -9.97 8.83 -29.44
CA SER A 72 -10.22 9.23 -28.06
C SER A 72 -9.28 8.53 -27.09
N GLU A 73 -9.06 7.22 -27.26
CA GLU A 73 -8.17 6.45 -26.41
C GLU A 73 -6.71 6.90 -26.56
N ALA A 74 -6.25 7.12 -27.80
CA ALA A 74 -4.90 7.63 -28.05
C ALA A 74 -4.69 9.02 -27.43
N GLN A 75 -5.70 9.89 -27.50
CA GLN A 75 -5.66 11.22 -26.89
C GLN A 75 -5.65 11.14 -25.36
N ALA A 76 -6.45 10.25 -24.77
CA ALA A 76 -6.49 10.03 -23.33
C ALA A 76 -5.12 9.55 -22.82
N LEU A 77 -4.53 8.57 -23.50
CA LEU A 77 -3.19 8.06 -23.20
C LEU A 77 -2.13 9.17 -23.27
N TYR A 78 -2.16 10.00 -24.32
CA TYR A 78 -1.26 11.14 -24.46
C TYR A 78 -1.41 12.13 -23.28
N ASN A 79 -2.65 12.50 -22.92
CA ASN A 79 -2.92 13.41 -21.83
C ASN A 79 -2.45 12.86 -20.47
N GLN A 80 -2.63 11.55 -20.24
CA GLN A 80 -2.12 10.88 -19.05
C GLN A 80 -0.59 10.97 -18.99
N LEU A 81 0.11 10.64 -20.09
CA LEU A 81 1.58 10.73 -20.15
C LEU A 81 2.11 12.15 -19.95
N VAL A 82 1.43 13.16 -20.52
CA VAL A 82 1.77 14.57 -20.31
C VAL A 82 1.60 14.95 -18.84
N THR A 83 0.52 14.53 -18.19
CA THR A 83 0.30 14.77 -16.76
C THR A 83 1.42 14.18 -15.93
N HIS A 84 1.76 12.90 -16.13
CA HIS A 84 2.87 12.25 -15.42
C HIS A 84 4.21 12.95 -15.65
N LYS A 85 4.48 13.42 -16.88
CA LYS A 85 5.68 14.20 -17.20
C LYS A 85 5.75 15.51 -16.42
N ILE A 86 4.64 16.23 -16.32
CA ILE A 86 4.56 17.49 -15.57
C ILE A 86 4.79 17.23 -14.09
N THR A 87 4.07 16.26 -13.51
CA THR A 87 4.23 15.87 -12.09
C THR A 87 5.67 15.49 -11.77
N LEU A 88 6.30 14.65 -12.59
CA LEU A 88 7.70 14.24 -12.41
C LEU A 88 8.65 15.45 -12.47
N LYS A 89 8.39 16.41 -13.36
CA LYS A 89 9.20 17.63 -13.48
C LYS A 89 9.08 18.49 -12.22
N ASP A 90 7.87 18.68 -11.72
CA ASP A 90 7.60 19.48 -10.52
C ASP A 90 8.24 18.84 -9.28
N GLU A 91 8.12 17.52 -9.13
CA GLU A 91 8.76 16.78 -8.05
C GLU A 91 10.29 16.87 -8.11
N LEU A 92 10.87 16.75 -9.31
CA LEU A 92 12.31 16.91 -9.48
C LEU A 92 12.79 18.30 -9.06
N GLN A 93 12.04 19.35 -9.39
CA GLN A 93 12.33 20.71 -8.92
C GLN A 93 12.22 20.83 -7.39
N GLN A 94 11.20 20.22 -6.79
CA GLN A 94 11.04 20.21 -5.34
C GLN A 94 12.21 19.50 -4.66
N LEU A 95 12.62 18.32 -5.13
CA LEU A 95 13.78 17.59 -4.61
C LEU A 95 15.08 18.39 -4.74
N GLN A 96 15.28 19.09 -5.86
CA GLN A 96 16.43 19.97 -6.06
C GLN A 96 16.44 21.15 -5.08
N SER A 97 15.28 21.77 -4.81
CA SER A 97 15.18 22.85 -3.82
C SER A 97 15.47 22.38 -2.40
N VAL A 98 15.01 21.18 -2.01
CA VAL A 98 15.34 20.55 -0.73
C VAL A 98 16.84 20.26 -0.63
N SER A 99 17.45 19.77 -1.71
CA SER A 99 18.90 19.53 -1.77
C SER A 99 19.71 20.82 -1.62
N LYS A 100 19.33 21.89 -2.32
CA LYS A 100 19.97 23.21 -2.19
C LYS A 100 19.83 23.78 -0.78
N ASN A 101 18.65 23.67 -0.17
CA ASN A 101 18.39 24.14 1.20
C ASN A 101 19.10 23.30 2.27
N ARG A 102 19.40 22.02 2.01
CA ARG A 102 20.26 21.19 2.88
C ARG A 102 21.72 21.66 2.88
N ASN A 103 22.21 22.12 1.74
CA ASN A 103 23.61 22.56 1.62
C ASN A 103 23.84 23.98 2.18
N THR A 104 22.80 24.82 2.28
CA THR A 104 22.87 26.14 2.94
C THR A 104 22.68 26.07 4.46
N SER A 105 22.15 24.96 4.97
CA SER A 105 22.02 24.72 6.41
C SER A 105 23.29 24.05 6.95
N THR A 106 24.36 24.84 7.08
CA THR A 106 25.41 24.59 8.08
C THR A 106 24.79 24.76 9.47
N ILE A 107 23.96 23.80 9.88
CA ILE A 107 23.47 23.72 11.26
C ILE A 107 24.69 23.40 12.09
N HIS A 108 25.25 24.43 12.73
CA HIS A 108 26.29 24.26 13.75
C HIS A 108 25.63 23.51 14.90
N PRO A 109 25.94 22.22 15.13
CA PRO A 109 25.25 21.39 16.11
C PRO A 109 25.30 22.02 17.52
N ASP A 110 26.36 22.78 17.81
CA ASP A 110 26.54 23.49 19.07
C ASP A 110 25.52 24.61 19.32
N LYS A 111 25.08 25.31 18.27
CA LYS A 111 24.13 26.43 18.40
C LYS A 111 22.72 25.94 18.69
N LEU A 112 22.35 24.81 18.08
CA LEU A 112 21.08 24.14 18.36
C LEU A 112 21.09 23.52 19.76
N LYS A 113 22.22 22.95 20.18
CA LYS A 113 22.40 22.43 21.55
C LYS A 113 22.27 23.54 22.60
N GLN A 114 22.90 24.70 22.39
CA GLN A 114 22.77 25.86 23.27
C GLN A 114 21.32 26.36 23.36
N GLN A 115 20.61 26.47 22.23
CA GLN A 115 19.21 26.88 22.22
C GLN A 115 18.30 25.90 22.95
N LEU A 116 18.57 24.59 22.83
CA LEU A 116 17.82 23.56 23.54
C LEU A 116 18.10 23.60 25.05
N GLU A 117 19.35 23.82 25.44
CA GLU A 117 19.78 23.90 26.84
C GLU A 117 19.22 25.15 27.53
N GLU A 118 19.20 26.29 26.84
CA GLU A 118 18.55 27.52 27.31
C GLU A 118 17.03 27.35 27.47
N HIS A 119 16.38 26.66 26.52
CA HIS A 119 14.95 26.36 26.58
C HIS A 119 14.60 25.44 27.76
N TYR A 120 15.39 24.39 28.02
CA TYR A 120 15.17 23.52 29.19
C TYR A 120 15.51 24.20 30.52
N LYS A 121 16.36 25.22 30.52
CA LYS A 121 16.63 26.06 31.69
C LYS A 121 15.47 26.99 32.03
N GLN A 122 14.75 27.47 31.02
CA GLN A 122 13.55 28.30 31.18
C GLN A 122 12.27 27.46 31.41
N HIS A 123 12.25 26.22 30.94
CA HIS A 123 11.14 25.28 31.13
C HIS A 123 11.62 23.98 31.80
N PRO A 124 11.81 23.98 33.14
CA PRO A 124 12.27 22.81 33.87
C PRO A 124 11.26 21.66 33.70
N LEU A 125 11.73 20.51 33.24
CA LEU A 125 10.91 19.30 33.21
C LEU A 125 10.68 18.82 34.65
N ALA A 126 9.44 18.42 34.97
CA ALA A 126 9.04 17.92 36.29
C ALA A 126 9.83 16.68 36.77
N SER A 127 10.64 16.06 35.89
CA SER A 127 11.58 14.99 36.23
C SER A 127 12.86 15.45 36.94
N PHE A 128 13.14 16.75 37.05
CA PHE A 128 14.35 17.28 37.71
C PHE A 128 14.14 17.63 39.18
N GLU A 129 12.89 17.75 39.65
CA GLU A 129 12.64 17.98 41.07
C GLU A 129 12.46 16.65 41.80
N LYS A 130 13.50 16.35 42.61
CA LYS A 130 13.55 15.35 43.69
C LYS A 130 13.80 13.90 43.26
N GLN A 131 15.07 13.54 43.09
CA GLN A 131 15.63 12.38 43.80
C GLN A 131 17.08 12.66 44.24
N PRO A 132 17.47 12.31 45.48
CA PRO A 132 18.85 12.44 45.94
C PRO A 132 19.77 11.48 45.15
N LYS A 133 20.96 11.99 44.82
CA LYS A 133 21.99 11.31 44.02
C LYS A 133 22.51 10.06 44.75
N ALA A 134 21.99 8.89 44.43
CA ALA A 134 22.69 7.63 44.64
C ALA A 134 23.14 7.09 43.26
N PRO A 135 24.32 6.46 43.15
CA PRO A 135 24.80 5.96 41.87
C PRO A 135 23.96 4.75 41.44
N ILE A 136 23.11 4.94 40.42
CA ILE A 136 22.31 3.87 39.84
C ILE A 136 23.25 2.98 39.00
N LYS A 137 23.61 1.79 39.52
CA LYS A 137 24.17 0.71 38.71
C LYS A 137 23.06 0.10 37.85
N LEU A 138 23.07 0.37 36.54
CA LEU A 138 22.18 -0.28 35.58
C LEU A 138 22.63 -1.74 35.38
N VAL A 139 22.03 -2.67 36.14
CA VAL A 139 22.08 -4.10 35.86
C VAL A 139 20.76 -4.49 35.20
N LEU A 140 20.76 -4.68 33.88
CA LEU A 140 19.63 -5.26 33.16
C LEU A 140 19.59 -6.78 33.44
N LYS A 141 18.87 -7.19 34.50
CA LYS A 141 18.38 -8.56 34.67
C LYS A 141 16.95 -8.63 34.14
N VAL A 142 16.80 -9.19 32.94
CA VAL A 142 15.51 -9.60 32.38
C VAL A 142 14.99 -10.79 33.20
N SER A 143 13.81 -10.65 33.81
CA SER A 143 13.06 -11.77 34.38
C SER A 143 11.56 -11.56 34.18
N LYS A 144 10.89 -12.67 33.83
CA LYS A 144 9.58 -12.78 33.18
C LYS A 144 8.40 -12.72 34.18
N LYS A 145 7.21 -12.33 33.66
CA LYS A 145 5.82 -12.55 34.15
C LYS A 145 5.36 -11.63 35.30
N LYS A 146 4.12 -11.10 35.40
CA LYS A 146 2.75 -11.29 34.83
C LYS A 146 1.96 -9.99 35.14
N PRO A 147 0.83 -9.63 34.48
CA PRO A 147 -0.15 -8.73 35.11
C PRO A 147 -1.51 -9.41 35.32
N THR A 148 -2.01 -9.31 36.56
CA THR A 148 -3.40 -9.54 36.97
C THR A 148 -4.19 -8.22 36.90
N LYS A 149 -5.48 -8.33 36.60
CA LYS A 149 -6.42 -7.28 36.18
C LYS A 149 -6.97 -6.40 37.33
N LYS A 150 -7.57 -5.26 36.90
CA LYS A 150 -8.75 -4.51 37.44
C LYS A 150 -8.47 -3.51 38.58
N LYS A 151 -9.04 -2.30 38.66
CA LYS A 151 -10.39 -1.75 38.36
C LYS A 151 -10.36 -0.19 38.34
N GLU A 152 -11.05 0.52 37.42
CA GLU A 152 -12.30 1.35 37.61
C GLU A 152 -12.17 2.57 38.56
N LYS A 153 -12.67 3.82 38.38
CA LYS A 153 -13.60 4.60 37.48
C LYS A 153 -13.24 6.11 37.67
N LEU A 154 -13.55 7.07 36.78
CA LEU A 154 -14.82 7.84 36.65
C LEU A 154 -14.74 8.81 35.44
N ALA A 155 -15.89 9.11 34.83
CA ALA A 155 -16.14 9.83 33.57
C ALA A 155 -16.29 11.38 33.75
N PRO A 156 -16.84 12.19 32.80
CA PRO A 156 -16.96 12.12 31.32
C PRO A 156 -16.60 13.46 30.59
N TYR A 157 -16.19 13.42 29.31
CA TYR A 157 -16.39 14.55 28.36
C TYR A 157 -16.55 14.01 26.93
N VAL A 158 -17.60 14.45 26.23
CA VAL A 158 -18.00 13.98 24.90
C VAL A 158 -17.68 15.05 23.85
N PRO A 159 -16.87 14.73 22.83
CA PRO A 159 -16.87 15.42 21.55
C PRO A 159 -17.55 14.58 20.44
N PRO A 160 -18.16 15.21 19.42
CA PRO A 160 -18.95 14.56 18.36
C PRO A 160 -18.07 13.79 17.33
N PRO A 161 -18.67 12.85 16.57
CA PRO A 161 -17.99 11.66 16.07
C PRO A 161 -17.24 11.90 14.75
N PRO A 162 -15.97 11.48 14.64
CA PRO A 162 -15.40 11.03 13.38
C PRO A 162 -16.02 9.66 13.04
N ILE A 163 -16.26 9.43 11.76
CA ILE A 163 -16.70 8.13 11.24
C ILE A 163 -15.59 7.12 11.52
N GLU A 164 -15.75 6.33 12.58
CA GLU A 164 -14.87 5.21 12.92
C GLU A 164 -15.36 3.99 12.13
N ASP A 165 -14.56 3.57 11.15
CA ASP A 165 -14.60 2.17 10.70
C ASP A 165 -14.55 1.28 11.96
N PRO A 166 -15.42 0.26 12.10
CA PRO A 166 -15.44 -0.56 13.28
C PRO A 166 -14.06 -1.18 13.48
N VAL A 167 -13.35 -0.74 14.53
CA VAL A 167 -12.07 -1.32 14.89
C VAL A 167 -12.32 -2.80 15.20
N ASP A 168 -11.92 -3.66 14.28
CA ASP A 168 -12.03 -5.11 14.42
C ASP A 168 -11.16 -5.56 15.60
N THR A 169 -11.77 -5.58 16.78
CA THR A 169 -11.13 -6.01 18.04
C THR A 169 -10.99 -7.53 18.11
N THR A 170 -11.34 -8.24 17.05
CA THR A 170 -11.20 -9.69 16.97
C THR A 170 -9.72 -10.06 17.01
N LEU A 171 -9.36 -10.93 17.96
CA LEU A 171 -7.98 -11.32 18.21
C LEU A 171 -7.60 -12.47 17.28
N TYR A 172 -6.63 -12.24 16.41
CA TYR A 172 -6.11 -13.22 15.48
C TYR A 172 -4.65 -13.57 15.82
N CYS A 173 -4.14 -14.60 15.13
CA CYS A 173 -2.78 -15.13 15.28
C CYS A 173 -2.49 -15.66 16.70
N PHE A 174 -1.41 -16.43 16.84
CA PHE A 174 -0.95 -16.89 18.15
C PHE A 174 -0.47 -15.75 19.07
N CYS A 175 -0.21 -14.56 18.51
CA CYS A 175 0.13 -13.36 19.28
C CYS A 175 -1.09 -12.69 19.94
N LYS A 176 -2.32 -13.11 19.60
CA LYS A 176 -3.57 -12.57 20.13
C LYS A 176 -3.65 -11.04 20.00
N GLN A 177 -3.32 -10.54 18.81
CA GLN A 177 -3.40 -9.12 18.47
C GLN A 177 -4.50 -8.93 17.41
N PRO A 178 -5.12 -7.74 17.32
CA PRO A 178 -6.09 -7.44 16.28
C PRO A 178 -5.48 -7.58 14.87
N SER A 179 -6.35 -7.65 13.87
CA SER A 179 -5.93 -7.65 12.45
C SER A 179 -5.13 -6.38 12.18
N SER A 180 -3.86 -6.54 11.82
CA SER A 180 -2.96 -5.41 11.58
C SER A 180 -1.99 -5.74 10.46
N GLY A 181 -2.08 -4.96 9.37
CA GLY A 181 -1.30 -5.18 8.15
C GLY A 181 -1.72 -6.42 7.37
N ASP A 182 -0.78 -7.02 6.64
CA ASP A 182 -1.03 -8.22 5.84
C ASP A 182 -1.13 -9.49 6.70
N MET A 183 -2.14 -10.32 6.40
CA MET A 183 -2.43 -11.57 7.10
C MET A 183 -2.54 -12.74 6.12
N ILE A 184 -2.15 -13.94 6.57
CA ILE A 184 -2.21 -15.19 5.80
C ILE A 184 -3.12 -16.21 6.50
N GLY A 185 -3.93 -16.89 5.70
CA GLY A 185 -4.81 -17.98 6.13
C GLY A 185 -4.08 -19.33 6.18
N CYS A 186 -4.36 -20.17 7.17
CA CYS A 186 -3.88 -21.56 7.20
C CYS A 186 -4.79 -22.47 6.37
N ASP A 187 -4.25 -23.21 5.40
CA ASP A 187 -5.03 -24.13 4.53
C ASP A 187 -5.51 -25.42 5.23
N ASN A 188 -5.46 -25.47 6.56
CA ASN A 188 -6.05 -26.55 7.35
C ASN A 188 -7.36 -26.10 7.99
N GLU A 189 -8.35 -25.81 7.14
CA GLU A 189 -9.64 -25.21 7.48
C GLU A 189 -10.43 -25.96 8.57
N THR A 190 -10.23 -27.29 8.71
CA THR A 190 -11.07 -28.12 9.59
C THR A 190 -10.51 -28.29 11.00
N SER A 191 -9.24 -27.96 11.27
CA SER A 191 -8.59 -28.35 12.54
C SER A 191 -7.34 -27.53 12.89
N CYS A 192 -7.28 -26.24 12.55
CA CYS A 192 -6.18 -25.40 13.00
C CYS A 192 -6.39 -24.98 14.46
N PRO A 193 -5.59 -25.46 15.45
CA PRO A 193 -5.76 -25.08 16.86
C PRO A 193 -5.37 -23.63 17.15
N ASN A 194 -4.67 -22.99 16.21
CA ASN A 194 -4.08 -21.66 16.37
C ASN A 194 -4.90 -20.56 15.66
N GLY A 195 -6.10 -20.88 15.15
CA GLY A 195 -6.96 -19.99 14.37
C GLY A 195 -6.64 -19.98 12.87
N ASP A 196 -7.44 -19.26 12.11
CA ASP A 196 -7.36 -19.29 10.65
C ASP A 196 -6.40 -18.22 10.09
N TRP A 197 -6.21 -17.09 10.76
CA TRP A 197 -5.45 -15.93 10.26
C TRP A 197 -4.21 -15.58 11.10
N PHE A 198 -3.09 -15.33 10.41
CA PHE A 198 -1.79 -15.05 11.02
C PHE A 198 -1.13 -13.82 10.40
N HIS A 199 -0.49 -12.96 11.22
CA HIS A 199 0.26 -11.82 10.70
C HIS A 199 1.55 -12.26 10.03
N TYR A 200 1.90 -11.65 8.88
CA TYR A 200 3.14 -11.95 8.15
C TYR A 200 4.39 -11.92 9.03
N LYS A 201 4.51 -10.89 9.87
CA LYS A 201 5.62 -10.72 10.82
C LYS A 201 5.71 -11.85 11.85
N CYS A 202 4.57 -12.38 12.29
CA CYS A 202 4.52 -13.47 13.28
C CYS A 202 4.98 -14.79 12.66
N VAL A 203 4.71 -15.01 11.39
CA VAL A 203 5.06 -16.26 10.69
C VAL A 203 6.33 -16.19 9.85
N GLY A 204 7.08 -15.07 9.95
CA GLY A 204 8.36 -14.89 9.27
C GLY A 204 8.25 -14.60 7.77
N ILE A 205 7.06 -14.21 7.29
CA ILE A 205 6.88 -13.71 5.91
C ILE A 205 7.30 -12.24 5.91
N MET A 206 8.41 -11.92 5.23
CA MET A 206 9.02 -10.59 5.31
C MET A 206 8.42 -9.60 4.31
N ASN A 207 7.82 -10.09 3.23
CA ASN A 207 7.20 -9.26 2.21
C ASN A 207 6.09 -10.00 1.45
N ARG A 208 5.26 -9.24 0.72
CA ARG A 208 4.18 -9.78 -0.11
C ARG A 208 4.69 -10.75 -1.18
N VAL A 209 5.90 -10.55 -1.72
CA VAL A 209 6.49 -11.45 -2.73
C VAL A 209 6.66 -12.88 -2.20
N GLN A 210 7.09 -13.04 -0.95
CA GLN A 210 7.17 -14.36 -0.30
C GLN A 210 5.78 -14.96 -0.03
N ALA A 211 4.75 -14.14 0.13
CA ALA A 211 3.37 -14.58 0.36
C ALA A 211 2.64 -15.00 -0.93
N LEU A 212 2.99 -14.41 -2.09
CA LEU A 212 2.33 -14.64 -3.38
C LEU A 212 2.10 -16.12 -3.73
N PRO A 213 3.07 -17.04 -3.55
CA PRO A 213 2.84 -18.45 -3.87
C PRO A 213 1.71 -19.08 -3.05
N TYR A 214 1.49 -18.59 -1.83
CA TYR A 214 0.50 -19.09 -0.91
C TYR A 214 -0.86 -18.42 -1.13
N THR A 215 -0.91 -17.10 -1.30
CA THR A 215 -2.16 -16.35 -1.49
C THR A 215 -2.77 -16.57 -2.87
N THR A 216 -1.98 -16.90 -3.89
CA THR A 216 -2.47 -17.23 -5.25
C THR A 216 -2.91 -18.70 -5.36
N GLY A 217 -2.87 -19.48 -4.27
CA GLY A 217 -3.30 -20.89 -4.26
C GLY A 217 -2.36 -21.84 -5.02
N LYS A 218 -1.17 -21.40 -5.42
CA LYS A 218 -0.18 -22.24 -6.11
C LYS A 218 0.47 -23.25 -5.17
N LYS A 219 0.64 -22.89 -3.90
CA LYS A 219 1.21 -23.74 -2.86
C LYS A 219 0.39 -23.58 -1.59
N PRO A 220 0.07 -24.67 -0.87
CA PRO A 220 -0.62 -24.52 0.39
C PRO A 220 0.33 -24.01 1.48
N TRP A 221 -0.18 -23.15 2.34
CA TRP A 221 0.51 -22.64 3.51
C TRP A 221 -0.09 -23.19 4.80
N TYR A 222 0.78 -23.54 5.74
CA TYR A 222 0.40 -24.11 7.03
C TYR A 222 1.08 -23.33 8.16
N CYS A 223 0.31 -22.99 9.19
CA CYS A 223 0.82 -22.22 10.34
C CYS A 223 1.83 -22.99 11.21
N SER A 224 1.87 -24.32 11.09
CA SER A 224 2.76 -25.19 11.86
C SER A 224 2.96 -26.54 11.16
N GLU A 225 4.04 -27.22 11.53
CA GLU A 225 4.33 -28.59 11.06
C GLU A 225 3.24 -29.59 11.48
N TYR A 226 2.53 -29.32 12.58
CA TYR A 226 1.37 -30.10 12.97
C TYR A 226 0.25 -30.03 11.91
N CYS A 227 -0.11 -28.84 11.45
CA CYS A 227 -1.12 -28.66 10.40
C CYS A 227 -0.67 -29.29 9.07
N ARG A 228 0.61 -29.14 8.70
CA ARG A 228 1.19 -29.78 7.52
C ARG A 228 1.05 -31.31 7.56
N HIS A 229 1.43 -31.94 8.68
CA HIS A 229 1.34 -33.38 8.84
C HIS A 229 -0.10 -33.89 8.91
N GLN A 230 -1.01 -33.15 9.52
CA GLN A 230 -2.41 -33.55 9.61
C GLN A 230 -3.06 -33.62 8.22
N VAL A 231 -2.85 -32.62 7.37
CA VAL A 231 -3.34 -32.62 5.99
C VAL A 231 -2.67 -33.73 5.16
N ALA A 232 -1.35 -33.93 5.32
CA ALA A 232 -0.64 -35.02 4.66
C ALA A 232 -1.19 -36.41 5.03
N ARG A 233 -1.52 -36.64 6.32
CA ARG A 233 -2.13 -37.90 6.79
C ARG A 233 -3.55 -38.09 6.26
N ARG A 234 -4.34 -37.02 6.13
CA ARG A 234 -5.69 -37.08 5.54
C ARG A 234 -5.63 -37.39 4.05
N ARG A 235 -4.70 -36.78 3.30
CA ARG A 235 -4.48 -37.07 1.88
C ARG A 235 -4.07 -38.50 1.60
N ARG A 236 -3.31 -39.14 2.50
CA ARG A 236 -2.92 -40.56 2.38
C ARG A 236 -4.04 -41.56 2.71
N ARG A 237 -5.12 -41.10 3.35
CA ARG A 237 -6.26 -41.93 3.75
C ARG A 237 -7.46 -41.81 2.79
N ARG A 238 -7.43 -40.86 1.87
CA ARG A 238 -8.33 -40.76 0.71
C ARG A 238 -7.68 -41.47 -0.47
#